data_AF-A0AB34FTV2-F1
#
_entry.id   AF-A0AB34FTV2-F1
#
_cell.length_a   1.000
_cell.length_b   1.000
_cell.length_c   1.000
_cell.angle_alpha   90.00
_cell.angle_beta   90.00
_cell.angle_gamma   90.00
#
_symmetry.space_group_name_H-M   'P 1'
#
loop_
_entity.id
_entity.type
_entity.pdbx_description
1 polymer ?
#
loop_
_entity_poly.entity_id
_entity_poly.type
_entity_poly.pdbx_seq_one_letter_code
_entity_poly.pdbx_strand_id
1 'polypeptide(L)'
;MPTLNGNSLTLSQLINAIGRCTYHLLTYTTTTEGMIDYGNDMLCWYRNPMVTGDIDGLFQLDTAYGIWRDLIPTDVDDETRITFDCLRSQIEEESNKLQHI
;
A
#
# COMPACT_ATOMS: atom_id res chain seq x y z
N MET A 1 3.56 -4.22 -14.49
CA MET A 1 2.89 -5.01 -13.43
C MET A 1 2.90 -6.48 -13.81
N PRO A 2 3.13 -7.43 -12.89
CA PRO A 2 2.76 -8.81 -13.15
C PRO A 2 1.25 -8.86 -13.34
N THR A 3 0.80 -9.31 -14.50
CA THR A 3 -0.60 -9.52 -14.80
C THR A 3 -1.19 -10.52 -13.81
N LEU A 4 -2.34 -10.18 -13.22
CA LEU A 4 -3.20 -11.09 -12.46
C LEU A 4 -3.85 -12.10 -13.44
N ASN A 5 -3.03 -12.95 -14.06
CA ASN A 5 -3.50 -14.07 -14.86
C ASN A 5 -3.90 -15.20 -13.92
N GLY A 6 -5.16 -15.19 -13.46
CA GLY A 6 -5.95 -16.38 -13.09
C GLY A 6 -5.41 -17.37 -12.04
N ASN A 7 -4.20 -17.16 -11.53
CA ASN A 7 -3.56 -17.98 -10.50
C ASN A 7 -3.61 -17.17 -9.21
N SER A 8 -4.32 -17.69 -8.22
CA SER A 8 -4.27 -17.19 -6.85
C SER A 8 -2.82 -17.07 -6.41
N LEU A 9 -2.38 -15.84 -6.15
CA LEU A 9 -1.06 -15.58 -5.55
C LEU A 9 -0.96 -16.34 -4.23
N THR A 10 0.14 -17.05 -3.99
CA THR A 10 0.39 -17.63 -2.68
C THR A 10 0.69 -16.53 -1.67
N LEU A 11 0.48 -16.78 -0.38
CA LEU A 11 0.81 -15.83 0.70
C LEU A 11 2.26 -15.35 0.60
N SER A 12 3.21 -16.25 0.29
CA SER A 12 4.62 -15.90 0.09
C SER A 12 4.85 -14.99 -1.13
N GLN A 13 4.07 -15.13 -2.21
CA GLN A 13 4.15 -14.23 -3.36
C GLN A 13 3.59 -12.84 -3.01
N LEU A 14 2.56 -12.81 -2.17
CA LEU A 14 1.93 -11.57 -1.70
C LEU A 14 2.87 -10.78 -0.78
N ILE A 15 3.45 -11.44 0.21
CA ILE A 15 4.46 -10.85 1.11
C ILE A 15 5.68 -10.34 0.32
N ASN A 16 6.15 -11.10 -0.66
CA ASN A 16 7.23 -10.64 -1.54
C ASN A 16 6.83 -9.42 -2.38
N ALA A 17 5.56 -9.29 -2.78
CA ALA A 17 5.08 -8.12 -3.50
C ALA A 17 5.08 -6.87 -2.60
N ILE A 18 4.59 -7.00 -1.36
CA ILE A 18 4.63 -5.93 -0.35
C ILE A 18 6.08 -5.49 -0.11
N GLY A 19 6.99 -6.43 0.14
CA GLY A 19 8.42 -6.12 0.34
C GLY A 19 9.07 -5.43 -0.86
N ARG A 20 8.69 -5.80 -2.10
CA ARG A 20 9.15 -5.10 -3.31
C ARG A 20 8.61 -3.68 -3.39
N CYS A 21 7.35 -3.45 -3.02
CA CYS A 21 6.78 -2.10 -2.96
C CYS A 21 7.55 -1.24 -1.94
N THR A 22 7.82 -1.75 -0.74
CA THR A 22 8.64 -1.05 0.28
C THR A 22 10.03 -0.71 -0.24
N TYR A 23 10.71 -1.66 -0.90
CA TYR A 23 12.02 -1.42 -1.50
C TYR A 23 11.94 -0.31 -2.54
N HIS A 24 10.94 -0.35 -3.43
CA HIS A 24 10.78 0.66 -4.46
C HIS A 24 10.54 2.08 -3.90
N LEU A 25 9.73 2.20 -2.85
CA LEU A 25 9.51 3.46 -2.14
C LEU A 25 10.81 4.06 -1.58
N LEU A 26 11.69 3.21 -1.04
CA LEU A 26 12.92 3.65 -0.39
C LEU A 26 14.08 3.94 -1.37
N THR A 27 14.15 3.25 -2.50
CA THR A 27 15.34 3.29 -3.36
C THR A 27 15.17 4.09 -4.65
N TYR A 28 13.97 4.51 -5.01
CA TYR A 28 13.72 5.28 -6.23
C TYR A 28 13.10 6.64 -5.89
N THR A 29 13.53 7.70 -6.59
CA THR A 29 12.78 8.96 -6.66
C THR A 29 11.43 8.66 -7.28
N THR A 30 10.42 8.55 -6.42
CA THR A 30 9.06 8.23 -6.84
C THR A 30 8.40 9.50 -7.35
N THR A 31 7.82 9.46 -8.55
CA THR A 31 6.99 10.56 -9.03
C THR A 31 5.72 10.65 -8.20
N THR A 32 5.06 11.81 -8.19
CA THR A 32 3.75 12.00 -7.56
C THR A 32 2.75 10.95 -8.04
N GLU A 33 2.69 10.67 -9.33
CA GLU A 33 1.83 9.64 -9.93
C GLU A 33 2.18 8.24 -9.40
N GLY A 34 3.47 7.89 -9.33
CA GLY A 34 3.90 6.62 -8.75
C GLY A 34 3.54 6.48 -7.27
N MET A 35 3.59 7.57 -6.50
CA MET A 35 3.14 7.58 -5.11
C MET A 35 1.62 7.36 -5.01
N ILE A 36 0.82 7.94 -5.90
CA ILE A 36 -0.63 7.69 -5.96
C ILE A 36 -0.90 6.22 -6.29
N ASP A 37 -0.20 5.66 -7.27
CA ASP A 37 -0.32 4.24 -7.62
C ASP A 37 0.04 3.33 -6.44
N TYR A 38 1.11 3.63 -5.70
CA TYR A 38 1.46 2.87 -4.50
C TYR A 38 0.40 2.96 -3.39
N GLY A 39 -0.22 4.12 -3.19
CA GLY A 39 -1.33 4.24 -2.26
C GLY A 39 -2.53 3.39 -2.67
N ASN A 40 -2.87 3.37 -3.96
CA ASN A 40 -3.93 2.51 -4.49
C ASN A 40 -3.62 1.02 -4.33
N ASP A 41 -2.37 0.61 -4.57
CA ASP A 41 -1.92 -0.77 -4.38
C ASP A 41 -2.04 -1.18 -2.91
N MET A 42 -1.59 -0.33 -1.97
CA MET A 42 -1.73 -0.59 -0.54
C MET A 42 -3.19 -0.76 -0.12
N LEU A 43 -4.07 0.13 -0.58
CA LEU A 43 -5.51 0.02 -0.32
C LEU A 43 -6.07 -1.31 -0.83
N CYS A 44 -5.65 -1.77 -2.01
CA CYS A 44 -6.05 -3.08 -2.53
C CYS A 44 -5.53 -4.23 -1.66
N TRP A 45 -4.33 -4.12 -1.09
CA TRP A 45 -3.80 -5.14 -0.18
C TRP A 45 -4.52 -5.20 1.16
N TYR A 46 -4.87 -4.05 1.76
CA TYR A 46 -5.68 -4.02 2.98
C TYR A 46 -7.06 -4.66 2.79
N ARG A 47 -7.61 -4.59 1.57
CA ARG A 47 -8.88 -5.25 1.22
C ARG A 47 -8.74 -6.72 0.86
N ASN A 48 -7.52 -7.26 0.77
CA ASN A 48 -7.29 -8.64 0.34
C ASN A 48 -7.36 -9.63 1.52
N PRO A 49 -8.31 -10.59 1.53
CA PRO A 49 -8.50 -11.54 2.63
C PRO A 49 -7.27 -12.38 2.97
N MET A 50 -6.36 -12.58 2.01
CA MET A 50 -5.13 -13.34 2.21
C MET A 50 -4.12 -12.60 3.09
N VAL A 51 -4.12 -11.26 3.06
CA VAL A 51 -3.29 -10.44 3.94
C VAL A 51 -3.96 -10.32 5.30
N THR A 52 -5.27 -10.07 5.33
CA THR A 52 -6.03 -9.86 6.57
C THR A 52 -6.00 -11.07 7.51
N GLY A 53 -5.81 -12.28 6.99
CA GLY A 53 -5.70 -13.50 7.79
C GLY A 53 -4.30 -13.81 8.31
N ASP A 54 -3.29 -12.99 7.98
CA ASP A 54 -1.88 -13.23 8.28
C ASP A 54 -1.24 -12.03 8.99
N ILE A 55 -0.87 -12.21 10.26
CA ILE A 55 -0.30 -11.14 11.10
C ILE A 55 1.02 -10.61 10.54
N ASP A 56 1.86 -11.48 9.97
CA ASP A 56 3.16 -11.06 9.42
C ASP A 56 2.97 -10.23 8.14
N GLY A 57 2.04 -10.63 7.28
CA GLY A 57 1.62 -9.88 6.09
C GLY A 57 1.04 -8.50 6.44
N LEU A 58 0.19 -8.43 7.47
CA LEU A 58 -0.35 -7.15 7.97
C LEU A 58 0.74 -6.24 8.53
N PHE A 59 1.65 -6.77 9.34
CA PHE A 59 2.75 -5.99 9.90
C PHE A 59 3.64 -5.38 8.81
N GLN A 60 3.93 -6.15 7.76
CA GLN A 60 4.71 -5.64 6.61
C GLN A 60 3.94 -4.58 5.82
N LEU A 61 2.63 -4.78 5.64
CA LEU A 61 1.78 -3.81 4.96
C LEU A 61 1.70 -2.48 5.73
N ASP A 62 1.52 -2.54 7.06
CA ASP A 62 1.54 -1.36 7.94
C ASP A 62 2.89 -0.64 7.88
N THR A 63 3.99 -1.39 7.82
CA THR A 63 5.33 -0.81 7.66
C THR A 63 5.47 -0.08 6.32
N ALA A 64 5.00 -0.69 5.22
CA ALA A 64 5.01 -0.07 3.91
C ALA A 64 4.17 1.21 3.87
N TYR A 65 2.98 1.18 4.47
CA TYR A 65 2.11 2.34 4.58
C TYR A 65 2.74 3.49 5.36
N GLY A 66 3.39 3.21 6.50
CA GLY A 66 4.12 4.23 7.26
C GLY A 66 5.18 4.93 6.42
N ILE A 67 5.97 4.16 5.66
CA ILE A 67 7.00 4.70 4.76
C ILE A 67 6.37 5.54 3.64
N TRP A 68 5.33 5.03 2.98
CA TRP A 68 4.64 5.77 1.91
C TRP A 68 4.11 7.10 2.41
N ARG A 69 3.42 7.11 3.55
CA ARG A 69 2.85 8.31 4.17
C ARG A 69 3.93 9.37 4.45
N ASP A 70 5.07 8.94 4.97
CA ASP A 70 6.16 9.84 5.34
C ASP A 70 6.94 10.36 4.11
N LEU A 71 6.82 9.69 2.95
CA LEU A 71 7.43 10.07 1.67
C LEU A 71 6.52 10.90 0.76
N ILE A 72 5.25 11.14 1.13
CA ILE A 72 4.34 11.97 0.32
C ILE A 72 4.96 13.35 0.09
N PRO A 73 5.11 13.81 -1.17
CA PRO A 73 5.70 15.11 -1.45
C PRO A 73 4.86 16.25 -0.87
N THR A 74 5.51 17.20 -0.20
CA THR A 74 4.82 18.36 0.42
C THR A 74 4.49 19.47 -0.57
N ASP A 75 5.23 19.53 -1.68
CA ASP A 75 5.12 20.54 -2.74
C ASP A 75 4.36 19.97 -3.95
N VAL A 76 3.05 19.76 -3.74
CA VAL A 76 2.11 19.32 -4.77
C VAL A 76 0.91 20.27 -4.81
N ASP A 77 0.25 20.32 -5.97
CA ASP A 77 -0.99 21.06 -6.16
C ASP A 77 -2.13 20.55 -5.26
N ASP A 78 -3.19 21.35 -5.14
CA ASP A 78 -4.31 21.08 -4.23
C ASP A 78 -5.09 19.80 -4.61
N GLU A 79 -5.23 19.50 -5.91
CA GLU A 79 -5.95 18.32 -6.38
C GLU A 79 -5.19 17.03 -6.04
N THR A 80 -3.88 17.05 -6.26
CA THR A 80 -2.98 15.97 -5.85
C THR A 80 -3.02 15.77 -4.33
N ARG A 81 -3.02 16.85 -3.55
CA ARG A 81 -3.07 16.80 -2.08
C ARG A 81 -4.37 16.15 -1.59
N ILE A 82 -5.51 16.54 -2.16
CA ILE A 82 -6.82 15.94 -1.87
C ILE A 82 -6.80 14.44 -2.18
N THR A 83 -6.14 14.04 -3.27
CA THR A 83 -6.01 12.62 -3.65
C THR A 83 -5.24 11.83 -2.60
N PHE A 84 -4.10 12.35 -2.12
CA PHE A 84 -3.34 11.72 -1.03
C PHE A 84 -4.13 11.64 0.27
N ASP A 85 -4.86 12.69 0.64
CA ASP A 85 -5.69 12.72 1.84
C ASP A 85 -6.83 11.70 1.77
N CYS A 86 -7.45 11.55 0.60
CA CYS A 86 -8.48 10.55 0.34
C CYS A 86 -7.93 9.13 0.45
N LEU A 87 -6.76 8.85 -0.15
CA LEU A 87 -6.11 7.55 -0.06
C LEU A 87 -5.73 7.21 1.38
N ARG A 88 -5.12 8.16 2.10
CA ARG A 88 -4.77 8.01 3.51
C ARG A 88 -5.98 7.62 4.36
N SER A 89 -7.08 8.36 4.21
CA SER A 89 -8.31 8.11 4.96
C SER A 89 -8.88 6.72 4.68
N GLN A 90 -8.90 6.30 3.41
CA GLN A 90 -9.39 4.97 3.03
C GLN A 90 -8.49 3.85 3.55
N ILE A 91 -7.17 4.01 3.49
CA ILE A 91 -6.22 3.02 4.00
C ILE A 91 -6.35 2.89 5.52
N GLU A 92 -6.44 4.00 6.25
CA GLU A 92 -6.64 4.00 7.70
C GLU A 92 -7.98 3.34 8.07
N GLU A 93 -9.04 3.59 7.32
CA GLU A 93 -10.34 2.94 7.54
C GLU A 93 -10.24 1.42 7.39
N GLU A 94 -9.62 0.92 6.32
CA GLU A 94 -9.46 -0.52 6.12
C GLU A 94 -8.51 -1.14 7.15
N SER A 95 -7.38 -0.49 7.46
CA SER A 95 -6.44 -0.95 8.50
C SER A 95 -7.13 -1.10 9.86
N ASN A 96 -7.95 -0.11 10.27
CA ASN A 96 -8.68 -0.15 11.54
C ASN A 96 -9.68 -1.32 11.61
N LYS A 97 -10.31 -1.72 10.50
CA LYS A 97 -11.21 -2.89 10.48
C LYS A 97 -10.47 -4.19 10.82
N LEU A 98 -9.18 -4.26 10.54
CA LEU A 98 -8.36 -5.45 10.71
C LEU A 98 -7.72 -5.54 12.10
N GLN A 99 -7.53 -4.41 12.77
CA GLN A 99 -7.00 -4.36 14.15
C GLN A 99 -8.01 -4.84 15.21
N HIS A 100 -9.27 -5.05 14.83
CA HIS A 100 -10.35 -5.50 15.72
C HIS A 100 -10.77 -6.97 15.52
N ILE A 101 -9.97 -7.75 14.78
CA ILE A 101 -10.15 -9.19 14.54
C ILE A 101 -9.19 -9.96 15.46
#